data_AF-A0A7J4K0S2-F1
#
_entry.id   AF-A0A7J4K0S2-F1
#
_cell.length_a   1.000
_cell.length_b   1.000
_cell.length_c   1.000
_cell.angle_alpha   90.00
_cell.angle_beta   90.00
_cell.angle_gamma   90.00
#
_symmetry.space_group_name_H-M   'P 1'
#
loop_
_entity.id
_entity.type
_entity.pdbx_description
1 polymer ?
#
loop_
_entity_poly.entity_id
_entity_poly.type
_entity_poly.pdbx_seq_one_letter_code
_entity_poly.pdbx_strand_id
1 'polypeptide(L)'
;MSLRLKTLFGLLSVLVLLSVSFAVDTECVDPANSKTVGEKDEVTCTNGTVAVDYCQGTTSVLEYHIIPTTKQLTSTLMPCKLGTVCYDGACMFPNEAKALEKEADPNIQVPASCTDSDNGQNSGVAGTMVYIFKQAGWSYGHTFKDECTGGAVLERYCDSGKGKNTTVACQEGFACAEGACVKF
;
A
#
# COMPACT_ATOMS: atom_id res chain seq x y z
N MET A 1 2.44 -71.88 42.92
CA MET A 1 3.42 -70.80 42.67
C MET A 1 3.41 -70.56 41.17
N SER A 2 2.76 -69.47 40.70
CA SER A 2 3.41 -68.20 40.27
C SER A 2 4.26 -68.43 39.00
N LEU A 3 4.07 -67.77 37.85
CA LEU A 3 3.80 -66.37 37.60
C LEU A 3 2.95 -66.13 36.33
N ARG A 4 2.28 -64.98 36.34
CA ARG A 4 1.51 -64.36 35.24
C ARG A 4 2.44 -63.81 34.14
N LEU A 5 1.99 -63.82 32.89
CA LEU A 5 2.44 -62.86 31.89
C LEU A 5 1.23 -62.38 31.06
N LYS A 6 0.68 -61.22 31.45
CA LYS A 6 -0.28 -60.45 30.65
C LYS A 6 0.51 -59.49 29.79
N THR A 7 0.53 -59.71 28.48
CA THR A 7 1.12 -58.77 27.53
C THR A 7 0.08 -57.71 27.19
N LEU A 8 0.26 -56.50 27.72
CA LEU A 8 -0.49 -55.30 27.34
C LEU A 8 0.07 -54.80 26.00
N PHE A 9 -0.72 -54.89 24.93
CA PHE A 9 -0.46 -54.15 23.69
C PHE A 9 -0.89 -52.69 23.90
N GLY A 10 0.07 -51.80 24.12
CA GLY A 10 -0.16 -50.36 24.12
C GLY A 10 -0.26 -49.85 22.68
N LEU A 11 -1.45 -49.36 22.30
CA LEU A 11 -1.63 -48.52 21.12
C LEU A 11 -0.89 -47.20 21.35
N LEU A 12 0.22 -46.98 20.65
CA LEU A 12 0.80 -45.65 20.50
C LEU A 12 0.28 -45.07 19.18
N SER A 13 -0.82 -44.33 19.26
CA SER A 13 -1.35 -43.58 18.13
C SER A 13 -0.49 -42.34 17.93
N VAL A 14 0.38 -42.38 16.91
CA VAL A 14 1.18 -41.22 16.49
C VAL A 14 0.25 -40.29 15.73
N LEU A 15 -0.29 -39.29 16.44
CA LEU A 15 -1.08 -38.22 15.83
C LEU A 15 -0.11 -37.24 15.16
N VAL A 16 0.17 -37.45 13.87
CA VAL A 16 0.88 -36.49 13.03
C VAL A 16 -0.07 -35.31 12.78
N LEU A 17 0.13 -34.21 13.51
CA LEU A 17 -0.49 -32.93 13.21
C LEU A 17 0.16 -32.37 11.94
N LEU A 18 -0.38 -32.74 10.77
CA LEU A 18 -0.16 -31.97 9.55
C LEU A 18 -0.87 -30.63 9.72
N SER A 19 -0.13 -29.58 10.04
CA SER A 19 -0.60 -28.21 9.87
C SER A 19 -0.75 -27.95 8.37
N VAL A 20 -1.97 -28.07 7.87
CA VAL A 20 -2.32 -27.61 6.52
C VAL A 20 -2.28 -26.09 6.56
N SER A 21 -1.17 -25.51 6.13
CA SER A 21 -1.07 -24.07 5.88
C SER A 21 -1.83 -23.80 4.59
N PHE A 22 -3.07 -23.32 4.70
CA PHE A 22 -3.79 -22.78 3.55
C PHE A 22 -3.09 -21.48 3.16
N ALA A 23 -2.15 -21.56 2.22
CA ALA A 23 -1.78 -20.39 1.46
C ALA A 23 -3.08 -19.96 0.76
N VAL A 24 -3.66 -18.84 1.20
CA VAL A 24 -4.77 -18.23 0.47
C VAL A 24 -4.15 -17.81 -0.86
N ASP A 25 -4.43 -18.59 -1.92
CA ASP A 25 -4.01 -18.26 -3.28
C ASP A 25 -4.55 -16.87 -3.58
N THR A 26 -3.65 -15.90 -3.53
CA THR A 26 -3.98 -14.50 -3.82
C THR A 26 -3.99 -14.39 -5.33
N GLU A 27 -5.16 -14.65 -5.91
CA GLU A 27 -5.40 -14.40 -7.31
C GLU A 27 -5.54 -12.90 -7.53
N CYS A 28 -4.79 -12.37 -8.49
CA CYS A 28 -4.91 -10.99 -8.91
C CYS A 28 -5.58 -10.92 -10.28
N VAL A 29 -6.19 -9.76 -10.56
CA VAL A 29 -6.75 -9.40 -11.86
C VAL A 29 -6.11 -8.09 -12.29
N ASP A 30 -5.56 -8.13 -13.50
CA ASP A 30 -4.94 -7.02 -14.21
C ASP A 30 -5.81 -6.81 -15.46
N PRO A 31 -6.60 -5.72 -15.52
CA PRO A 31 -7.57 -5.50 -16.58
C PRO A 31 -6.93 -5.39 -17.97
N ALA A 32 -5.74 -4.80 -18.06
CA ALA A 32 -5.03 -4.67 -19.34
C ALA A 32 -4.20 -5.92 -19.65
N ASN A 33 -3.78 -6.65 -18.61
CA ASN A 33 -2.97 -7.87 -18.67
C ASN A 33 -1.70 -7.67 -19.52
N SER A 34 -1.24 -6.42 -19.62
CA SER A 34 -0.24 -5.94 -20.57
C SER A 34 0.74 -5.02 -19.89
N LYS A 35 2.02 -5.17 -20.23
CA LYS A 35 3.09 -4.27 -19.78
C LYS A 35 3.07 -3.00 -20.61
N THR A 36 2.25 -2.03 -20.25
CA THR A 36 2.02 -0.83 -21.04
C THR A 36 2.35 0.41 -20.23
N VAL A 37 3.61 0.79 -20.27
CA VAL A 37 4.12 2.04 -19.67
C VAL A 37 3.49 3.34 -20.22
N GLY A 38 2.61 3.28 -21.21
CA GLY A 38 1.96 4.47 -21.80
C GLY A 38 0.60 4.79 -21.17
N GLU A 39 0.06 3.87 -20.37
CA GLU A 39 -1.23 4.00 -19.72
C GLU A 39 -1.04 3.65 -18.25
N LYS A 40 -1.73 4.34 -17.36
CA LYS A 40 -1.71 4.00 -15.93
C LYS A 40 -2.64 2.82 -15.71
N ASP A 41 -2.12 1.76 -15.11
CA ASP A 41 -2.92 0.57 -14.80
C ASP A 41 -3.04 0.30 -13.29
N GLU A 42 -4.04 -0.52 -12.95
CA GLU A 42 -4.36 -0.95 -11.60
C GLU A 42 -4.58 -2.47 -11.55
N VAL A 43 -3.79 -3.15 -10.74
CA VAL A 43 -3.95 -4.57 -10.42
C VAL A 43 -4.69 -4.72 -9.10
N THR A 44 -5.79 -5.47 -9.11
CA THR A 44 -6.59 -5.78 -7.91
C THR A 44 -6.50 -7.26 -7.56
N CYS A 45 -6.23 -7.58 -6.30
CA CYS A 45 -6.13 -8.95 -5.79
C CYS A 45 -7.30 -9.33 -4.88
N THR A 46 -7.63 -10.62 -4.83
CA THR A 46 -8.74 -11.16 -4.02
C THR A 46 -8.60 -10.92 -2.51
N ASN A 47 -7.37 -10.70 -2.03
CA ASN A 47 -7.09 -10.34 -0.64
C ASN A 47 -7.30 -8.83 -0.33
N GLY A 48 -7.78 -8.05 -1.31
CA GLY A 48 -7.99 -6.60 -1.18
C GLY A 48 -6.74 -5.75 -1.47
N THR A 49 -5.61 -6.37 -1.86
CA THR A 49 -4.43 -5.62 -2.31
C THR A 49 -4.76 -4.93 -3.63
N VAL A 50 -4.48 -3.64 -3.71
CA VAL A 50 -4.56 -2.84 -4.94
C VAL A 50 -3.17 -2.28 -5.21
N ALA A 51 -2.67 -2.47 -6.43
CA ALA A 51 -1.38 -1.99 -6.86
C ALA A 51 -1.54 -1.17 -8.14
N VAL A 52 -1.14 0.09 -8.09
CA VAL A 52 -1.32 1.06 -9.17
C VAL A 52 0.05 1.48 -9.66
N ASP A 53 0.22 1.60 -10.98
CA ASP A 53 1.45 2.10 -11.56
C ASP A 53 1.81 3.47 -11.02
N TYR A 54 3.09 3.68 -10.71
CA TYR A 54 3.55 4.98 -10.22
C TYR A 54 4.92 5.35 -10.76
N CYS A 55 5.14 6.66 -10.79
CA CYS A 55 6.40 7.22 -11.24
C CYS A 55 7.51 7.07 -10.21
N GLN A 56 8.58 6.37 -10.59
CA GLN A 56 9.83 6.35 -9.84
C GLN A 56 10.79 7.38 -10.45
N GLY A 57 10.66 8.63 -10.00
CA GLY A 57 11.33 9.78 -10.60
C GLY A 57 10.61 10.26 -11.87
N THR A 58 11.31 11.03 -12.72
CA THR A 58 10.73 11.61 -13.94
C THR A 58 10.92 10.76 -15.18
N THR A 59 11.70 9.68 -15.09
CA THR A 59 12.16 8.91 -16.26
C THR A 59 11.73 7.46 -16.26
N SER A 60 11.02 6.98 -15.22
CA SER A 60 10.65 5.57 -15.10
C SER A 60 9.31 5.39 -14.40
N VAL A 61 8.58 4.36 -14.83
CA VAL A 61 7.35 3.85 -14.19
C VAL A 61 7.71 2.57 -13.44
N LEU A 62 7.31 2.45 -12.18
CA LEU A 62 7.22 1.13 -11.55
C LEU A 62 5.89 0.51 -11.96
N GLU A 63 5.96 -0.43 -12.89
CA GLU A 63 4.82 -1.13 -13.47
C GLU A 63 4.42 -2.31 -12.58
N TYR A 64 3.17 -2.33 -12.12
CA TYR A 64 2.58 -3.51 -11.49
C TYR A 64 1.85 -4.34 -12.52
N HIS A 65 2.10 -5.65 -12.53
CA HIS A 65 1.45 -6.54 -13.47
C HIS A 65 1.36 -7.95 -12.90
N ILE A 66 0.59 -8.79 -13.57
CA ILE A 66 0.44 -10.19 -13.19
C ILE A 66 1.35 -11.08 -14.04
N ILE A 67 2.03 -12.03 -13.40
CA ILE A 67 2.72 -13.10 -14.11
C ILE A 67 1.65 -14.05 -14.70
N PRO A 68 1.53 -14.21 -16.03
CA PRO A 68 0.41 -14.94 -16.63
C PRO A 68 0.30 -16.40 -16.17
N THR A 69 1.43 -17.04 -15.85
CA THR A 69 1.51 -18.44 -15.44
C THR A 69 1.18 -18.67 -13.97
N THR A 70 1.62 -17.79 -13.07
CA THR A 70 1.43 -17.96 -11.61
C THR A 70 0.28 -17.16 -11.04
N LYS A 71 -0.28 -16.21 -11.83
CA LYS A 71 -1.30 -15.25 -11.38
C LYS A 71 -0.89 -14.38 -10.19
N GLN A 72 0.42 -14.33 -9.92
CA GLN A 72 0.98 -13.52 -8.84
C GLN A 72 1.24 -12.09 -9.32
N LEU A 73 0.93 -11.13 -8.43
CA LEU A 73 1.34 -9.74 -8.57
C LEU A 73 2.87 -9.65 -8.55
N THR A 74 3.42 -8.90 -9.49
CA THR A 74 4.84 -8.57 -9.56
C THR A 74 5.00 -7.11 -9.99
N SER A 75 6.23 -6.60 -9.95
CA SER A 75 6.53 -5.26 -10.45
C SER A 75 7.80 -5.24 -11.32
N THR A 76 7.89 -4.27 -12.22
CA THR A 76 9.11 -4.04 -13.01
C THR A 76 9.32 -2.55 -13.19
N LEU A 77 10.56 -2.11 -12.97
CA LEU A 77 10.93 -0.73 -13.25
C LEU A 77 11.18 -0.57 -14.75
N MET A 78 10.32 0.21 -15.41
CA MET A 78 10.37 0.41 -16.85
C MET A 78 10.79 1.85 -17.17
N PRO A 79 11.87 2.06 -17.94
CA PRO A 79 12.29 3.40 -18.32
C PRO A 79 11.35 3.98 -19.40
N CYS A 80 11.05 5.26 -19.28
CA CYS A 80 10.37 6.02 -20.30
C CYS A 80 11.26 6.18 -21.54
N LYS A 81 10.63 6.11 -22.71
CA LYS A 81 11.30 6.30 -23.99
C LYS A 81 11.79 7.75 -24.13
N LEU A 82 12.78 7.96 -25.00
CA LEU A 82 13.30 9.31 -25.25
C LEU A 82 12.15 10.25 -25.67
N GLY A 83 12.07 11.40 -25.01
CA GLY A 83 11.04 12.41 -25.27
C GLY A 83 9.76 12.25 -24.45
N THR A 84 9.61 11.17 -23.67
CA THR A 84 8.54 11.03 -22.69
C THR A 84 9.05 11.19 -21.26
N VAL A 85 8.17 11.62 -20.37
CA VAL A 85 8.40 11.75 -18.93
C VAL A 85 7.37 10.92 -18.19
N CYS A 86 7.75 10.39 -17.03
CA CYS A 86 6.77 9.76 -16.18
C CYS A 86 5.86 10.82 -15.56
N TYR A 87 4.55 10.65 -15.76
CA TYR A 87 3.51 11.49 -15.21
C TYR A 87 2.30 10.62 -14.83
N ASP A 88 1.81 10.77 -13.60
CA ASP A 88 0.70 9.99 -13.02
C ASP A 88 0.76 8.46 -13.27
N GLY A 89 1.95 7.85 -13.14
CA GLY A 89 2.12 6.41 -13.32
C GLY A 89 2.27 5.95 -14.77
N ALA A 90 2.32 6.86 -15.75
CA ALA A 90 2.53 6.53 -17.15
C ALA A 90 3.65 7.39 -17.78
N CYS A 91 4.34 6.84 -18.77
CA CYS A 91 5.28 7.55 -19.62
C CYS A 91 4.54 8.29 -20.73
N MET A 92 4.46 9.61 -20.60
CA MET A 92 3.70 10.48 -21.49
C MET A 92 4.60 11.54 -22.14
N PHE A 93 4.20 12.07 -23.30
CA PHE A 93 4.89 13.25 -23.81
C PHE A 93 4.63 14.46 -22.87
N PRO A 94 5.61 15.34 -22.62
CA PRO A 94 5.45 16.46 -21.67
C PRO A 94 4.27 17.40 -21.97
N ASN A 95 3.87 17.54 -23.23
CA ASN A 95 2.71 18.32 -23.65
C ASN A 95 1.37 17.63 -23.33
N GLU A 96 1.33 16.30 -23.35
CA GLU A 96 0.14 15.51 -22.98
C GLU A 96 -0.02 15.44 -21.46
N ALA A 97 1.09 15.25 -20.74
CA ALA A 97 1.11 15.34 -19.27
C ALA A 97 0.54 16.68 -18.77
N LYS A 98 0.96 17.79 -19.39
CA LYS A 98 0.41 19.13 -19.10
C LYS A 98 -1.04 19.32 -19.55
N ALA A 99 -1.50 18.60 -20.55
CA ALA A 99 -2.91 18.63 -20.97
C ALA A 99 -3.78 17.92 -19.93
N LEU A 100 -3.32 16.81 -19.35
CA LEU A 100 -4.01 16.14 -18.24
C LEU A 100 -4.03 16.96 -16.96
N GLU A 101 -3.02 17.79 -16.68
CA GLU A 101 -3.12 18.81 -15.61
C GLU A 101 -4.28 19.80 -15.85
N LYS A 102 -4.64 20.03 -17.12
CA LYS A 102 -5.65 21.02 -17.53
C LYS A 102 -7.05 20.40 -17.73
N GLU A 103 -7.12 19.09 -17.98
CA GLU A 103 -8.34 18.29 -18.16
C GLU A 103 -8.72 17.51 -16.89
N ALA A 104 -8.04 17.73 -15.76
CA ALA A 104 -8.49 17.19 -14.47
C ALA A 104 -9.95 17.61 -14.25
N ASP A 105 -10.83 16.62 -14.13
CA ASP A 105 -12.26 16.79 -13.89
C ASP A 105 -12.46 17.94 -12.88
N PRO A 106 -13.27 18.96 -13.17
CA PRO A 106 -13.53 20.05 -12.24
C PRO A 106 -14.09 19.57 -10.87
N ASN A 107 -14.51 18.31 -10.77
CA ASN A 107 -14.91 17.65 -9.52
C ASN A 107 -13.82 16.79 -8.87
N ILE A 108 -12.71 16.47 -9.53
CA ILE A 108 -11.55 15.79 -8.92
C ILE A 108 -10.67 16.86 -8.28
N GLN A 109 -10.92 17.09 -7.00
CA GLN A 109 -10.15 18.00 -6.17
C GLN A 109 -8.78 17.37 -5.89
N VAL A 110 -7.75 17.76 -6.64
CA VAL A 110 -6.35 17.42 -6.33
C VAL A 110 -5.84 18.45 -5.31
N PRO A 111 -5.31 18.03 -4.15
CA PRO A 111 -4.77 18.98 -3.19
C PRO A 111 -3.58 19.74 -3.79
N ALA A 112 -3.62 21.06 -3.71
CA ALA A 112 -2.57 21.95 -4.19
C ALA A 112 -1.31 21.89 -3.29
N SER A 113 -1.48 21.51 -2.02
CA SER A 113 -0.36 21.21 -1.12
C SER A 113 -0.80 20.26 -0.01
N CYS A 114 0.19 19.55 0.53
CA CYS A 114 0.07 18.72 1.72
C CYS A 114 1.16 19.16 2.71
N THR A 115 0.79 19.37 3.97
CA THR A 115 1.74 19.58 5.07
C THR A 115 1.48 18.59 6.19
N ASP A 116 2.54 18.17 6.87
CA ASP A 116 2.49 17.17 7.91
C ASP A 116 3.29 17.64 9.13
N SER A 117 2.70 17.52 10.32
CA SER A 117 3.21 18.21 11.52
C SER A 117 4.38 17.52 12.21
N ASP A 118 4.57 16.22 11.97
CA ASP A 118 5.64 15.39 12.52
C ASP A 118 6.65 14.94 11.45
N ASN A 119 6.46 15.43 10.22
CA ASN A 119 7.41 15.38 9.11
C ASN A 119 7.68 13.95 8.61
N GLY A 120 6.61 13.20 8.33
CA GLY A 120 6.67 11.91 7.66
C GLY A 120 5.91 10.82 8.42
N GLN A 121 6.48 9.63 8.47
CA GLN A 121 5.86 8.48 9.14
C GLN A 121 6.42 8.31 10.55
N ASN A 122 6.11 9.24 11.45
CA ASN A 122 6.57 9.25 12.82
C ASN A 122 5.50 8.80 13.81
N SER A 123 5.26 7.49 13.87
CA SER A 123 4.29 6.88 14.80
C SER A 123 4.57 7.11 16.29
N GLY A 124 5.69 7.75 16.67
CA GLY A 124 6.01 8.13 18.04
C GLY A 124 5.49 9.52 18.43
N VAL A 125 4.94 10.28 17.48
CA VAL A 125 4.39 11.63 17.67
C VAL A 125 2.96 11.61 17.15
N ALA A 126 2.04 12.28 17.84
CA ALA A 126 0.68 12.43 17.34
C ALA A 126 0.69 13.52 16.26
N GLY A 127 0.74 13.10 15.00
CA GLY A 127 0.81 13.96 13.83
C GLY A 127 -0.54 14.45 13.32
N THR A 128 -0.46 15.35 12.36
CA THR A 128 -1.59 16.01 11.71
C THR A 128 -1.19 16.40 10.30
N MET A 129 -1.82 15.71 9.35
CA MET A 129 -1.77 16.03 7.93
C MET A 129 -2.81 17.08 7.58
N VAL A 130 -2.41 18.09 6.81
CA VAL A 130 -3.30 19.11 6.25
C VAL A 130 -3.17 19.14 4.73
N TYR A 131 -4.30 18.92 4.05
CA TYR A 131 -4.44 19.22 2.63
C TYR A 131 -4.95 20.63 2.42
N ILE A 132 -4.40 21.35 1.45
CA ILE A 132 -4.96 22.61 0.95
C ILE A 132 -5.38 22.41 -0.49
N PHE A 133 -6.65 22.64 -0.79
CA PHE A 133 -7.20 22.67 -2.13
C PHE A 133 -7.26 24.12 -2.59
N LYS A 134 -6.92 24.37 -3.86
CA LYS A 134 -7.00 25.69 -4.49
C LYS A 134 -7.93 25.61 -5.69
N GLN A 135 -8.96 26.44 -5.71
CA GLN A 135 -9.86 26.56 -6.84
C GLN A 135 -10.19 28.03 -7.07
N ALA A 136 -9.90 28.52 -8.28
CA ALA A 136 -10.31 29.82 -8.82
C ALA A 136 -10.56 30.95 -7.79
N GLY A 137 -9.51 31.36 -7.06
CA GLY A 137 -9.56 32.49 -6.11
C GLY A 137 -9.93 32.13 -4.67
N TRP A 138 -10.20 30.87 -4.37
CA TRP A 138 -10.49 30.35 -3.03
C TRP A 138 -9.53 29.22 -2.65
N SER A 139 -9.32 29.05 -1.35
CA SER A 139 -8.54 27.94 -0.78
C SER A 139 -9.27 27.40 0.44
N TYR A 140 -9.35 26.08 0.55
CA TYR A 140 -9.91 25.42 1.73
C TYR A 140 -9.03 24.25 2.14
N GLY A 141 -8.99 23.98 3.45
CA GLY A 141 -8.13 22.97 4.04
C GLY A 141 -8.91 21.81 4.63
N HIS A 142 -8.39 20.59 4.48
CA HIS A 142 -8.83 19.42 5.22
C HIS A 142 -7.72 18.97 6.16
N THR A 143 -8.10 18.65 7.40
CA THR A 143 -7.17 18.18 8.43
C THR A 143 -7.47 16.73 8.78
N PHE A 144 -6.43 15.91 8.85
CA PHE A 144 -6.49 14.55 9.30
C PHE A 144 -5.43 14.34 10.37
N LYS A 145 -5.80 13.70 11.48
CA LYS A 145 -4.87 13.39 12.58
C LYS A 145 -4.42 11.94 12.46
N ASP A 146 -3.33 11.59 13.11
CA ASP A 146 -3.03 10.18 13.34
C ASP A 146 -4.01 9.58 14.35
N GLU A 147 -4.34 8.32 14.16
CA GLU A 147 -5.39 7.65 14.92
C GLU A 147 -4.95 6.27 15.36
N CYS A 148 -5.33 5.87 16.56
CA CYS A 148 -5.07 4.52 17.03
C CYS A 148 -6.05 3.52 16.42
N THR A 149 -5.51 2.48 15.79
CA THR A 149 -6.28 1.34 15.26
C THR A 149 -5.81 0.06 15.94
N GLY A 150 -6.34 -0.21 17.13
CA GLY A 150 -5.85 -1.30 17.96
C GLY A 150 -4.45 -1.02 18.52
N GLY A 151 -3.51 -1.95 18.37
CA GLY A 151 -2.12 -1.81 18.81
C GLY A 151 -1.19 -1.07 17.84
N ALA A 152 -1.75 -0.34 16.87
CA ALA A 152 -1.04 0.35 15.81
C ALA A 152 -1.56 1.79 15.62
N VAL A 153 -0.74 2.64 15.03
CA VAL A 153 -1.10 4.00 14.59
C VAL A 153 -1.45 3.94 13.11
N LEU A 154 -2.63 4.42 12.73
CA LEU A 154 -2.94 4.84 11.36
C LEU A 154 -2.30 6.21 11.16
N GLU A 155 -1.15 6.18 10.52
CA GLU A 155 -0.34 7.34 10.17
C GLU A 155 -0.89 8.00 8.91
N ARG A 156 -1.04 9.32 8.94
CA ARG A 156 -1.41 10.13 7.79
C ARG A 156 -0.33 11.19 7.60
N TYR A 157 0.36 11.12 6.47
CA TYR A 157 1.60 11.89 6.27
C TYR A 157 1.68 12.46 4.85
N CYS A 158 2.52 13.46 4.65
CA CYS A 158 2.78 14.01 3.33
C CYS A 158 4.11 13.49 2.77
N ASP A 159 4.07 12.91 1.57
CA ASP A 159 5.24 12.54 0.80
C ASP A 159 5.24 13.30 -0.52
N SER A 160 6.27 14.12 -0.74
CA SER A 160 6.44 14.88 -1.97
C SER A 160 5.22 15.75 -2.32
N GLY A 161 4.58 16.31 -1.29
CA GLY A 161 3.38 17.15 -1.42
C GLY A 161 2.07 16.39 -1.65
N LYS A 162 2.11 15.05 -1.66
CA LYS A 162 0.93 14.17 -1.76
C LYS A 162 0.69 13.52 -0.40
N GLY A 163 -0.54 13.55 0.09
CA GLY A 163 -0.84 12.87 1.33
C GLY A 163 -1.00 11.38 1.10
N LYS A 164 -0.55 10.62 2.08
CA LYS A 164 -0.52 9.16 2.11
C LYS A 164 -0.98 8.71 3.49
N ASN A 165 -1.31 7.44 3.57
CA ASN A 165 -1.56 6.79 4.85
C ASN A 165 -0.77 5.48 4.92
N THR A 166 -0.47 5.05 6.13
CA THR A 166 0.11 3.74 6.42
C THR A 166 -0.30 3.33 7.83
N THR A 167 -0.23 2.04 8.15
CA THR A 167 -0.47 1.56 9.51
C THR A 167 0.85 1.08 10.10
N VAL A 168 1.27 1.69 11.22
CA VAL A 168 2.52 1.38 11.90
C VAL A 168 2.22 0.71 13.24
N ALA A 169 2.62 -0.55 13.39
CA ALA A 169 2.47 -1.28 14.64
C ALA A 169 3.38 -0.71 15.72
N CYS A 170 2.87 -0.55 16.95
CA CYS A 170 3.71 -0.15 18.07
C CYS A 170 4.67 -1.27 18.47
N GLN A 171 5.91 -0.89 18.78
CA GLN A 171 6.93 -1.83 19.23
C GLN A 171 6.60 -2.42 20.60
N GLU A 172 7.24 -3.54 20.95
CA GLU A 172 7.09 -4.15 22.28
C GLU A 172 7.38 -3.12 23.40
N GLY A 173 6.52 -3.09 24.41
CA GLY A 173 6.57 -2.09 25.49
C GLY A 173 5.93 -0.74 25.15
N PHE A 174 5.33 -0.58 23.98
CA PHE A 174 4.55 0.59 23.58
C PHE A 174 3.12 0.21 23.21
N ALA A 175 2.18 1.11 23.50
CA ALA A 175 0.78 0.99 23.16
C ALA A 175 0.36 2.24 22.40
N CYS A 176 -0.59 2.11 21.48
CA CYS A 176 -1.14 3.28 20.83
C CYS A 176 -2.05 4.04 21.80
N ALA A 177 -1.75 5.32 22.02
CA ALA A 177 -2.62 6.25 22.70
C ALA A 177 -2.60 7.61 21.99
N GLU A 178 -3.77 8.21 21.80
CA GLU A 178 -3.94 9.55 21.22
C GLU A 178 -3.25 9.75 19.85
N GLY A 179 -3.19 8.69 19.03
CA GLY A 179 -2.58 8.76 17.70
C GLY A 179 -1.06 8.57 17.68
N ALA A 180 -0.46 8.13 18.79
CA ALA A 180 0.98 7.84 18.85
C ALA A 180 1.27 6.56 19.64
N CYS A 181 2.40 5.92 19.36
CA CYS A 181 2.95 4.84 20.16
C CYS A 181 3.64 5.42 21.40
N VAL A 182 3.01 5.24 22.56
CA VAL A 182 3.52 5.67 23.86
C VAL A 182 3.95 4.48 24.70
N LYS A 183 4.99 4.63 25.50
CA LYS A 183 5.48 3.58 26.40
C LYS A 183 4.45 3.33 27.50
N PHE A 184 4.08 2.07 27.75
CA PHE A 184 3.18 1.68 28.85
C PHE A 184 3.94 1.12 30.06
#